data_AF-A0A958GAT9-F1
#
_entry.id   AF-A0A958GAT9-F1
#
_cell.length_a   1.000
_cell.length_b   1.000
_cell.length_c   1.000
_cell.angle_alpha   90.00
_cell.angle_beta   90.00
_cell.angle_gamma   90.00
#
_symmetry.space_group_name_H-M   'P 1'
#
loop_
_entity.id
_entity.type
_entity.pdbx_description
1 polymer ?
#
loop_
_entity_poly.entity_id
_entity_poly.type
_entity_poly.pdbx_seq_one_letter_code
_entity_poly.pdbx_strand_id
1 'polypeptide(L)'
;LADGSDNIFSDGTTYAPPPNNEDQSAAFFSEGQLIFDGSGSLTINGVGENEHGLRSDDYIKINQGNITIHSAVKDGIHAKDGFFMNGGSVAVTAQGDGIDGGGSVIEIADGSITIQNSTGGSDAMKCDSTILITGGSIQLTVGGDRSKGLNSKQDIRVAGGTLGINTTGS
;
A
#
# COMPACT_ATOMS: atom_id res chain seq x y z
N LEU A 1 15.39 2.74 6.72
CA LEU A 1 15.92 3.41 5.51
C LEU A 1 16.95 4.44 5.96
N ALA A 2 18.22 4.23 5.60
CA ALA A 2 19.31 5.07 6.06
C ALA A 2 19.18 6.50 5.48
N ASP A 3 19.58 7.51 6.25
CA ASP A 3 19.49 8.89 5.81
C ASP A 3 20.29 9.12 4.51
N GLY A 4 19.68 9.86 3.57
CA GLY A 4 20.24 10.11 2.24
C GLY A 4 20.41 8.88 1.33
N SER A 5 19.92 7.70 1.72
CA SER A 5 19.96 6.51 0.86
C SER A 5 18.77 6.46 -0.10
N ASP A 6 19.03 6.01 -1.32
CA ASP A 6 18.01 5.68 -2.33
C ASP A 6 18.09 4.19 -2.65
N ASN A 7 17.06 3.46 -2.25
CA ASN A 7 16.99 2.01 -2.40
C ASN A 7 15.94 1.69 -3.47
N ILE A 8 16.27 0.84 -4.45
CA ILE A 8 15.36 0.49 -5.54
C ILE A 8 15.27 -1.02 -5.67
N PHE A 9 14.07 -1.57 -5.53
CA PHE A 9 13.78 -2.98 -5.82
C PHE A 9 12.89 -3.09 -7.05
N SER A 10 13.15 -4.13 -7.84
CA SER A 10 12.36 -4.49 -9.01
C SER A 10 12.38 -6.00 -9.13
N ASP A 11 11.21 -6.62 -9.29
CA ASP A 11 11.08 -8.03 -9.61
C ASP A 11 11.09 -8.26 -11.13
N GLY A 12 10.92 -9.52 -11.54
CA GLY A 12 10.64 -9.90 -12.91
C GLY A 12 9.15 -10.16 -13.12
N THR A 13 8.70 -10.14 -14.38
CA THR A 13 7.29 -10.39 -14.72
C THR A 13 6.81 -11.80 -14.40
N THR A 14 7.73 -12.77 -14.29
CA THR A 14 7.42 -14.16 -13.97
C THR A 14 8.32 -14.62 -12.85
N TYR A 15 7.73 -15.24 -11.82
CA TYR A 15 8.50 -15.76 -10.69
C TYR A 15 8.80 -17.25 -10.89
N ALA A 16 10.02 -17.67 -10.54
CA ALA A 16 10.40 -19.09 -10.54
C ALA A 16 9.72 -19.82 -9.38
N PRO A 17 9.42 -21.12 -9.44
CA PRO A 17 8.79 -21.82 -8.32
C PRO A 17 9.56 -21.62 -7.00
N PRO A 18 8.88 -21.22 -5.91
CA PRO A 18 9.53 -20.97 -4.64
C PRO A 18 10.11 -22.26 -4.05
N PRO A 19 11.27 -22.21 -3.38
CA PRO A 19 11.79 -23.36 -2.65
C PRO A 19 10.85 -23.74 -1.52
N ASN A 20 10.86 -25.02 -1.12
CA ASN A 20 10.14 -25.53 0.06
C ASN A 20 8.62 -25.30 0.07
N ASN A 21 8.01 -24.97 -1.07
CA ASN A 21 6.58 -24.68 -1.17
C ASN A 21 6.16 -23.44 -0.33
N GLU A 22 7.08 -22.50 -0.13
CA GLU A 22 6.80 -21.15 0.36
C GLU A 22 6.01 -20.34 -0.69
N ASP A 23 5.57 -19.14 -0.36
CA ASP A 23 5.01 -18.22 -1.35
C ASP A 23 6.01 -17.13 -1.76
N GLN A 24 5.65 -16.42 -2.81
CA GLN A 24 6.41 -15.32 -3.38
C GLN A 24 5.42 -14.48 -4.17
N SER A 25 5.14 -13.29 -3.68
CA SER A 25 3.92 -12.60 -4.12
C SER A 25 4.04 -11.08 -4.18
N ALA A 26 5.27 -10.59 -4.11
CA ALA A 26 5.58 -9.19 -4.29
C ALA A 26 7.07 -8.97 -4.58
N ALA A 27 7.38 -7.82 -5.20
CA ALA A 27 8.77 -7.39 -5.40
C ALA A 27 9.52 -7.18 -4.06
N PHE A 28 8.78 -6.81 -3.01
CA PHE A 28 9.25 -6.90 -1.64
C PHE A 28 8.22 -7.69 -0.83
N PHE A 29 8.57 -8.93 -0.49
CA PHE A 29 7.72 -9.84 0.26
C PHE A 29 8.34 -10.23 1.62
N SER A 30 7.50 -10.46 2.63
CA SER A 30 7.90 -11.03 3.92
C SER A 30 6.77 -11.85 4.54
N GLU A 31 7.13 -13.04 5.04
CA GLU A 31 6.22 -13.89 5.84
C GLU A 31 5.86 -13.28 7.19
N GLY A 32 6.72 -12.41 7.72
CA GLY A 32 6.48 -11.69 8.96
C GLY A 32 6.29 -10.19 8.74
N GLN A 33 6.15 -9.47 9.85
CA GLN A 33 5.96 -8.02 9.87
C GLN A 33 7.06 -7.24 9.14
N LEU A 34 6.66 -6.16 8.46
CA LEU A 34 7.58 -5.18 7.89
C LEU A 34 7.42 -3.84 8.61
N ILE A 35 8.53 -3.32 9.13
CA ILE A 35 8.56 -2.06 9.87
C ILE A 35 9.59 -1.14 9.20
N PHE A 36 9.13 0.03 8.76
CA PHE A 36 9.95 1.03 8.09
C PHE A 36 10.18 2.22 9.00
N ASP A 37 11.47 2.46 9.30
CA ASP A 37 11.99 3.58 10.10
C ASP A 37 13.09 4.33 9.33
N GLY A 38 13.49 5.51 9.80
CA GLY A 38 14.55 6.34 9.20
C GLY A 38 14.07 7.19 8.02
N SER A 39 14.92 8.09 7.52
CA SER A 39 14.56 9.15 6.56
C SER A 39 14.88 8.86 5.09
N GLY A 40 15.52 7.73 4.79
CA GLY A 40 15.87 7.35 3.41
C GLY A 40 14.68 6.99 2.53
N SER A 41 14.97 6.75 1.25
CA SER A 41 13.99 6.43 0.22
C SER A 41 14.00 4.94 -0.14
N LEU A 42 12.83 4.40 -0.45
CA LEU A 42 12.63 3.07 -1.02
C LEU A 42 11.65 3.16 -2.20
N THR A 43 12.09 2.77 -3.38
CA THR A 43 11.26 2.64 -4.57
C THR A 43 11.09 1.17 -4.92
N ILE A 44 9.86 0.73 -5.13
CA ILE A 44 9.52 -0.63 -5.51
C ILE A 44 8.81 -0.63 -6.86
N ASN A 45 9.32 -1.44 -7.79
CA ASN A 45 8.71 -1.71 -9.08
C ASN A 45 8.22 -3.17 -9.09
N GLY A 46 6.95 -3.38 -8.75
CA GLY A 46 6.28 -4.68 -8.85
C GLY A 46 5.72 -4.87 -10.26
N VAL A 47 6.42 -5.62 -11.08
CA VAL A 47 6.02 -5.97 -12.45
C VAL A 47 5.62 -7.43 -12.60
N GLY A 48 5.73 -8.23 -11.54
CA GLY A 48 5.27 -9.62 -11.47
C GLY A 48 3.80 -9.79 -11.88
N GLU A 49 3.54 -10.71 -12.80
CA GLU A 49 2.20 -11.03 -13.27
C GLU A 49 1.34 -11.56 -12.11
N ASN A 50 0.25 -10.86 -11.80
CA ASN A 50 -0.61 -11.17 -10.68
C ASN A 50 0.08 -11.08 -9.31
N GLU A 51 1.07 -10.21 -9.15
CA GLU A 51 1.76 -10.00 -7.87
C GLU A 51 1.69 -8.54 -7.39
N HIS A 52 1.93 -8.35 -6.09
CA HIS A 52 1.85 -7.06 -5.41
C HIS A 52 3.17 -6.28 -5.51
N GLY A 53 3.17 -5.00 -5.16
CA GLY A 53 4.42 -4.22 -5.02
C GLY A 53 5.16 -4.61 -3.75
N LEU A 54 4.52 -4.33 -2.61
CA LEU A 54 5.00 -4.62 -1.26
C LEU A 54 3.97 -5.49 -0.54
N ARG A 55 4.38 -6.66 -0.04
CA ARG A 55 3.48 -7.54 0.72
C ARG A 55 4.09 -8.08 2.01
N SER A 56 3.26 -8.15 3.04
CA SER A 56 3.53 -8.91 4.26
C SER A 56 2.36 -9.85 4.55
N ASP A 57 2.70 -11.06 4.99
CA ASP A 57 1.73 -12.02 5.53
C ASP A 57 1.35 -11.76 7.00
N ASP A 58 1.89 -10.68 7.56
CA ASP A 58 1.53 -10.08 8.85
C ASP A 58 1.18 -8.59 8.58
N TYR A 59 1.47 -7.69 9.52
CA TYR A 59 1.26 -6.25 9.35
C TYR A 59 2.45 -5.52 8.69
N ILE A 60 2.12 -4.39 8.06
CA ILE A 60 3.09 -3.40 7.57
C ILE A 60 2.95 -2.13 8.39
N LYS A 61 4.06 -1.61 8.91
CA LYS A 61 4.10 -0.38 9.70
C LYS A 61 5.11 0.61 9.13
N ILE A 62 4.63 1.81 8.82
CA ILE A 62 5.46 2.94 8.39
C ILE A 62 5.54 3.94 9.53
N ASN A 63 6.68 3.99 10.22
CA ASN A 63 6.93 5.05 11.21
C ASN A 63 7.56 6.27 10.53
N GLN A 64 8.50 6.04 9.62
CA GLN A 64 9.24 7.06 8.88
C GLN A 64 9.69 6.51 7.51
N GLY A 65 10.25 7.39 6.68
CA GLY A 65 10.86 7.06 5.39
C GLY A 65 10.03 7.56 4.21
N ASN A 66 10.59 7.47 3.01
CA ASN A 66 9.92 7.83 1.77
C ASN A 66 9.74 6.57 0.91
N ILE A 67 8.54 6.00 0.92
CA ILE A 67 8.24 4.75 0.22
C ILE A 67 7.42 5.06 -1.03
N THR A 68 7.93 4.64 -2.17
CA THR A 68 7.24 4.76 -3.46
C THR A 68 7.02 3.38 -4.03
N ILE A 69 5.75 2.97 -4.18
CA ILE A 69 5.38 1.88 -5.07
C ILE A 69 5.17 2.50 -6.45
N HIS A 70 6.18 2.41 -7.30
CA HIS A 70 6.16 3.02 -8.62
C HIS A 70 5.21 2.28 -9.57
N SER A 71 5.12 0.96 -9.42
CA SER A 71 4.16 0.11 -10.11
C SER A 71 3.86 -1.15 -9.29
N ALA A 72 2.64 -1.67 -9.44
CA ALA A 72 2.23 -3.01 -9.03
C ALA A 72 1.16 -3.54 -10.00
N VAL A 73 1.19 -4.82 -10.37
CA VAL A 73 0.17 -5.45 -11.22
C VAL A 73 -1.08 -5.82 -10.42
N LYS A 74 -0.91 -6.22 -9.15
CA LYS A 74 -2.00 -6.24 -8.16
C LYS A 74 -1.91 -5.01 -7.27
N ASP A 75 -2.05 -5.19 -5.96
CA ASP A 75 -2.09 -4.10 -5.01
C ASP A 75 -0.71 -3.50 -4.83
N GLY A 76 -0.65 -2.19 -4.62
CA GLY A 76 0.60 -1.51 -4.34
C GLY A 76 1.22 -2.00 -3.04
N ILE A 77 0.43 -1.96 -1.97
CA ILE A 77 0.78 -2.47 -0.64
C ILE A 77 -0.30 -3.46 -0.20
N HIS A 78 0.07 -4.68 0.15
CA HIS A 78 -0.83 -5.70 0.69
C HIS A 78 -0.35 -6.18 2.06
N ALA A 79 -1.06 -5.86 3.14
CA ALA A 79 -0.70 -6.22 4.50
C ALA A 79 -1.81 -7.06 5.12
N LYS A 80 -1.61 -8.38 5.20
CA LYS A 80 -2.65 -9.34 5.58
C LYS A 80 -3.27 -9.06 6.95
N ASP A 81 -2.42 -8.66 7.91
CA ASP A 81 -2.82 -8.36 9.29
C ASP A 81 -2.80 -6.86 9.63
N GLY A 82 -2.77 -6.01 8.60
CA GLY A 82 -3.11 -4.59 8.69
C GLY A 82 -1.99 -3.64 8.30
N PHE A 83 -2.38 -2.41 7.98
CA PHE A 83 -1.47 -1.34 7.60
C PHE A 83 -1.52 -0.22 8.63
N PHE A 84 -0.35 0.20 9.13
CA PHE A 84 -0.22 1.22 10.14
C PHE A 84 0.74 2.31 9.67
N MET A 85 0.35 3.58 9.76
CA MET A 85 1.22 4.69 9.41
C MET A 85 1.25 5.76 10.50
N ASN A 86 2.42 5.95 11.09
CA ASN A 86 2.68 6.93 12.16
C ASN A 86 3.46 8.17 11.65
N GLY A 87 3.87 8.18 10.39
CA GLY A 87 4.70 9.23 9.80
C GLY A 87 5.33 8.81 8.47
N GLY A 88 6.24 9.62 7.94
CA GLY A 88 6.88 9.40 6.64
C GLY A 88 5.99 9.76 5.45
N SER A 89 6.38 9.31 4.26
CA SER A 89 5.62 9.48 3.02
C SER A 89 5.45 8.15 2.28
N VAL A 90 4.25 7.93 1.74
CA VAL A 90 3.88 6.77 0.92
C VAL A 90 3.23 7.25 -0.37
N ALA A 91 3.82 6.91 -1.51
CA ALA A 91 3.26 7.16 -2.84
C ALA A 91 3.01 5.83 -3.54
N VAL A 92 1.82 5.63 -4.10
CA VAL A 92 1.43 4.37 -4.75
C VAL A 92 0.80 4.60 -6.11
N THR A 93 1.31 3.86 -7.10
CA THR A 93 0.66 3.60 -8.38
C THR A 93 0.53 2.09 -8.54
N ALA A 94 -0.70 1.59 -8.69
CA ALA A 94 -0.98 0.16 -8.84
C ALA A 94 -2.13 -0.08 -9.82
N GLN A 95 -2.21 -1.30 -10.35
CA GLN A 95 -3.36 -1.75 -11.15
C GLN A 95 -4.45 -2.42 -10.29
N GLY A 96 -4.08 -2.98 -9.14
CA GLY A 96 -5.02 -3.39 -8.08
C GLY A 96 -5.27 -2.27 -7.08
N ASP A 97 -5.48 -2.62 -5.82
CA ASP A 97 -5.73 -1.64 -4.77
C ASP A 97 -4.47 -0.83 -4.45
N GLY A 98 -4.60 0.40 -3.98
CA GLY A 98 -3.45 1.18 -3.55
C GLY A 98 -2.81 0.57 -2.30
N ILE A 99 -3.61 0.50 -1.22
CA ILE A 99 -3.29 -0.16 0.03
C ILE A 99 -4.43 -1.13 0.37
N ASP A 100 -4.13 -2.42 0.46
CA ASP A 100 -5.03 -3.44 0.99
C ASP A 100 -4.53 -3.89 2.39
N GLY A 101 -5.31 -3.58 3.43
CA GLY A 101 -5.05 -3.99 4.81
C GLY A 101 -5.55 -5.41 5.15
N GLY A 102 -5.94 -6.18 4.12
CA GLY A 102 -6.31 -7.58 4.25
C GLY A 102 -7.50 -7.79 5.17
N GLY A 103 -7.36 -8.77 6.07
CA GLY A 103 -8.36 -9.13 7.08
C GLY A 103 -8.52 -8.10 8.21
N SER A 104 -7.64 -7.10 8.27
CA SER A 104 -7.40 -6.26 9.43
C SER A 104 -7.62 -4.78 9.11
N VAL A 105 -7.11 -3.88 9.95
CA VAL A 105 -7.33 -2.44 9.89
C VAL A 105 -6.37 -1.73 8.94
N ILE A 106 -6.78 -0.56 8.46
CA ILE A 106 -5.87 0.49 7.99
C ILE A 106 -5.94 1.62 9.02
N GLU A 107 -4.81 1.92 9.67
CA GLU A 107 -4.71 3.00 10.66
C GLU A 107 -3.66 4.04 10.24
N ILE A 108 -4.10 5.27 10.02
CA ILE A 108 -3.25 6.40 9.65
C ILE A 108 -3.29 7.44 10.78
N ALA A 109 -2.20 7.55 11.52
CA ALA A 109 -2.03 8.50 12.62
C ALA A 109 -1.35 9.81 12.17
N ASP A 110 -0.39 9.73 11.25
CA ASP A 110 0.31 10.89 10.68
C ASP A 110 1.01 10.55 9.35
N GLY A 111 1.71 11.52 8.74
CA GLY A 111 2.49 11.36 7.52
C GLY A 111 1.72 11.76 6.25
N SER A 112 2.29 11.46 5.09
CA SER A 112 1.66 11.77 3.80
C SER A 112 1.41 10.53 2.95
N ILE A 113 0.21 10.42 2.39
CA ILE A 113 -0.16 9.34 1.48
C ILE A 113 -0.66 9.94 0.16
N THR A 114 -0.15 9.45 -0.96
CA THR A 114 -0.66 9.77 -2.30
C THR A 114 -0.90 8.48 -3.07
N ILE A 115 -2.12 8.24 -3.52
CA ILE A 115 -2.48 7.06 -4.33
C ILE A 115 -3.03 7.53 -5.68
N GLN A 116 -2.54 6.94 -6.77
CA GLN A 116 -2.95 7.24 -8.14
C GLN A 116 -3.18 5.95 -8.91
N ASN A 117 -4.39 5.41 -8.82
CA ASN A 117 -4.78 4.22 -9.59
C ASN A 117 -5.82 4.62 -10.65
N SER A 118 -5.79 4.00 -11.82
CA SER A 118 -6.71 4.30 -12.93
C SER A 118 -7.40 3.07 -13.50
N THR A 119 -7.07 1.89 -13.00
CA THR A 119 -7.65 0.61 -13.41
C THR A 119 -9.02 0.42 -12.76
N GLY A 120 -10.02 -0.03 -13.53
CA GLY A 120 -11.35 -0.32 -13.01
C GLY A 120 -11.32 -1.46 -11.98
N GLY A 121 -12.16 -1.33 -10.95
CA GLY A 121 -12.24 -2.28 -9.85
C GLY A 121 -11.13 -2.15 -8.81
N SER A 122 -10.30 -1.10 -8.89
CA SER A 122 -9.31 -0.79 -7.86
C SER A 122 -9.84 0.19 -6.82
N ASP A 123 -9.56 -0.07 -5.56
CA ASP A 123 -9.85 0.86 -4.47
C ASP A 123 -8.54 1.51 -3.97
N ALA A 124 -8.61 2.77 -3.51
CA ALA A 124 -7.39 3.45 -3.06
C ALA A 124 -6.90 2.83 -1.75
N MET A 125 -7.80 2.71 -0.77
CA MET A 125 -7.57 1.99 0.48
C MET A 125 -8.70 0.99 0.70
N LYS A 126 -8.35 -0.28 0.88
CA LYS A 126 -9.29 -1.38 1.11
C LYS A 126 -8.91 -2.18 2.34
N CYS A 127 -9.91 -2.60 3.12
CA CYS A 127 -9.71 -3.62 4.15
C CYS A 127 -11.01 -4.30 4.56
N ASP A 128 -10.90 -5.47 5.18
CA ASP A 128 -12.04 -6.21 5.73
C ASP A 128 -12.44 -5.77 7.14
N SER A 129 -11.60 -4.96 7.81
CA SER A 129 -11.91 -4.32 9.09
C SER A 129 -12.17 -2.83 8.91
N THR A 130 -11.76 -2.00 9.88
CA THR A 130 -11.97 -0.55 9.91
C THR A 130 -10.84 0.22 9.23
N ILE A 131 -11.19 1.29 8.52
CA ILE A 131 -10.25 2.34 8.12
C ILE A 131 -10.34 3.48 9.15
N LEU A 132 -9.24 3.74 9.86
CA LEU A 132 -9.13 4.77 10.89
C LEU A 132 -8.07 5.81 10.48
N ILE A 133 -8.50 7.04 10.26
CA ILE A 133 -7.64 8.18 9.95
C ILE A 133 -7.75 9.18 11.11
N THR A 134 -6.67 9.36 11.87
CA THR A 134 -6.61 10.31 12.99
C THR A 134 -5.70 11.51 12.72
N GLY A 135 -4.88 11.46 11.67
CA GLY A 135 -4.01 12.55 11.23
C GLY A 135 -3.43 12.33 9.83
N GLY A 136 -2.42 13.12 9.48
CA GLY A 136 -1.72 13.07 8.19
C GLY A 136 -2.39 13.86 7.04
N SER A 137 -1.74 13.81 5.87
CA SER A 137 -2.20 14.41 4.62
C SER A 137 -2.35 13.35 3.54
N ILE A 138 -3.59 13.03 3.18
CA ILE A 138 -3.95 11.88 2.34
C ILE A 138 -4.64 12.38 1.08
N GLN A 139 -4.07 12.06 -0.09
CA GLN A 139 -4.64 12.39 -1.40
C GLN A 139 -4.85 11.11 -2.21
N LEU A 140 -6.11 10.77 -2.47
CA LEU A 140 -6.51 9.53 -3.15
C LEU A 140 -7.12 9.88 -4.50
N THR A 141 -6.49 9.43 -5.58
CA THR A 141 -7.08 9.48 -6.92
C THR A 141 -7.27 8.06 -7.42
N VAL A 142 -8.52 7.70 -7.67
CA VAL A 142 -8.88 6.41 -8.28
C VAL A 142 -9.77 6.63 -9.48
N GLY A 143 -9.51 5.90 -10.55
CA GLY A 143 -10.30 5.92 -11.77
C GLY A 143 -10.80 4.54 -12.17
N GLY A 144 -11.60 4.50 -13.23
CA GLY A 144 -12.19 3.27 -13.76
C GLY A 144 -13.45 2.81 -13.01
N ASP A 145 -14.24 1.97 -13.68
CA ASP A 145 -15.55 1.55 -13.18
C ASP A 145 -15.43 0.82 -11.84
N ARG A 146 -16.39 1.06 -10.93
CA ARG A 146 -16.50 0.41 -9.59
C ARG A 146 -15.36 0.67 -8.60
N SER A 147 -14.44 1.57 -8.91
CA SER A 147 -13.36 2.00 -8.03
C SER A 147 -13.86 2.89 -6.88
N LYS A 148 -13.32 2.74 -5.67
CA LYS A 148 -13.68 3.57 -4.50
C LYS A 148 -12.44 4.20 -3.88
N GLY A 149 -12.58 5.39 -3.32
CA GLY A 149 -11.51 6.02 -2.54
C GLY A 149 -11.18 5.20 -1.29
N LEU A 150 -12.20 4.84 -0.52
CA LEU A 150 -12.11 4.03 0.70
C LEU A 150 -13.12 2.89 0.62
N ASN A 151 -12.68 1.65 0.85
CA ASN A 151 -13.53 0.46 0.86
C ASN A 151 -13.29 -0.37 2.12
N SER A 152 -14.22 -0.30 3.06
CA SER A 152 -14.18 -1.02 4.33
C SER A 152 -15.38 -1.95 4.42
N LYS A 153 -15.19 -3.16 4.96
CA LYS A 153 -16.33 -4.03 5.33
C LYS A 153 -16.93 -3.67 6.70
N GLN A 154 -16.25 -2.82 7.47
CA GLN A 154 -16.73 -2.30 8.75
C GLN A 154 -16.79 -0.76 8.69
N ASP A 155 -16.36 -0.08 9.74
CA ASP A 155 -16.43 1.37 9.83
C ASP A 155 -15.34 2.05 8.98
N ILE A 156 -15.62 3.29 8.62
CA ILE A 156 -14.62 4.25 8.14
C ILE A 156 -14.70 5.45 9.08
N ARG A 157 -13.63 5.75 9.80
CA ARG A 157 -13.58 6.85 10.76
C ARG A 157 -12.46 7.82 10.39
N VAL A 158 -12.85 9.05 10.06
CA VAL A 158 -11.92 10.17 9.86
C VAL A 158 -12.10 11.15 11.02
N ALA A 159 -11.10 11.20 11.89
CA ALA A 159 -11.11 11.98 13.13
C ALA A 159 -10.09 13.13 13.14
N GLY A 160 -9.26 13.26 12.11
CA GLY A 160 -8.27 14.34 11.96
C GLY A 160 -7.55 14.28 10.61
N GLY A 161 -6.57 15.17 10.43
CA GLY A 161 -5.78 15.28 9.20
C GLY A 161 -6.50 15.97 8.05
N THR A 162 -5.93 15.86 6.84
CA THR A 162 -6.56 16.27 5.58
C THR A 162 -6.73 15.07 4.66
N LEU A 163 -7.93 14.91 4.11
CA LEU A 163 -8.27 13.82 3.20
C LEU A 163 -8.92 14.39 1.94
N GLY A 164 -8.23 14.29 0.81
CA GLY A 164 -8.77 14.58 -0.51
C GLY A 164 -9.00 13.28 -1.29
N ILE A 165 -10.22 13.10 -1.81
CA ILE A 165 -10.57 11.94 -2.63
C ILE A 165 -11.10 12.44 -3.98
N ASN A 166 -10.50 11.96 -5.06
CA ASN A 166 -10.93 12.17 -6.42
C ASN A 166 -11.22 10.82 -7.08
N THR A 167 -12.50 10.51 -7.27
CA THR A 167 -12.96 9.32 -7.98
C THR A 167 -13.42 9.71 -9.37
N THR A 168 -12.78 9.19 -10.41
CA THR A 168 -13.09 9.51 -11.82
C THR A 168 -13.81 8.40 -12.58
N GLY A 169 -14.13 7.29 -11.90
CA GLY A 169 -14.87 6.16 -12.44
C GLY A 169 -16.37 6.42 -12.64
N SER A 170 -16.98 5.66 -13.55
CA SER A 170 -18.44 5.61 -13.79
C SER A 170 -19.15 4.46 -13.09
#